data_AF-A0A4U1C6F1-F1
#
_entry.id   AF-A0A4U1C6F1-F1
#
_cell.length_a   1.000
_cell.length_b   1.000
_cell.length_c   1.000
_cell.angle_alpha   90.00
_cell.angle_beta   90.00
_cell.angle_gamma   90.00
#
_symmetry.space_group_name_H-M   'P 1'
#
loop_
_entity.id
_entity.type
_entity.pdbx_description
1 polymer ?
#
loop_
_entity_poly.entity_id
_entity_poly.type
_entity_poly.pdbx_seq_one_letter_code
_entity_poly.pdbx_strand_id
1 'polypeptide(L)'
;MKKVLLLVLISGFTFILGACSPKITSPNLGKLEAREAVLVLNTQLNKLNLALEREKLSLGALENEVKKANDKASQSASDSKSLSNKLSDNPGDLGLSSRAEKAAKRASRDAQKAGKLNDSLGKSNKKIEQYQKDIESTKEKLKELEGKIEFVPNN
;
A
#
# COMPACT_ATOMS: atom_id res chain seq x y z
N MET A 1 -13.23 -11.59 57.71
CA MET A 1 -14.59 -11.37 58.22
C MET A 1 -15.53 -11.20 57.04
N LYS A 2 -16.60 -12.01 57.00
CA LYS A 2 -17.86 -11.94 56.19
C LYS A 2 -17.67 -12.02 54.65
N LYS A 3 -17.85 -13.19 54.00
CA LYS A 3 -19.11 -13.88 53.58
C LYS A 3 -20.02 -12.91 52.79
N VAL A 4 -20.44 -13.18 51.55
CA VAL A 4 -21.50 -14.12 51.11
C VAL A 4 -21.53 -14.02 49.57
N LEU A 5 -21.22 -15.03 48.75
CA LEU A 5 -22.04 -16.18 48.30
C LEU A 5 -23.49 -15.83 47.89
N LEU A 6 -23.75 -15.62 46.60
CA LEU A 6 -25.11 -15.73 46.07
C LEU A 6 -25.12 -16.68 44.87
N LEU A 7 -25.22 -17.97 45.22
CA LEU A 7 -25.83 -19.01 44.43
C LEU A 7 -27.34 -18.72 44.36
N VAL A 8 -27.89 -18.58 43.16
CA VAL A 8 -29.30 -18.96 42.91
C VAL A 8 -29.29 -19.99 41.79
N LEU A 9 -29.50 -21.23 42.22
CA LEU A 9 -29.94 -22.37 41.44
C LEU A 9 -31.40 -22.17 41.03
N ILE A 10 -31.67 -22.18 39.73
CA ILE A 10 -32.92 -22.67 39.11
C ILE A 10 -32.46 -23.41 37.85
N SER A 11 -32.08 -24.68 38.02
CA SER A 11 -32.89 -25.85 37.67
C SER A 11 -33.14 -26.01 36.16
N GLY A 12 -32.35 -26.90 35.57
CA GLY A 12 -32.83 -27.89 34.59
C GLY A 12 -33.29 -27.38 33.23
N PHE A 13 -32.35 -27.27 32.28
CA PHE A 13 -32.62 -27.71 30.92
C PHE A 13 -31.38 -28.41 30.35
N THR A 14 -31.20 -29.65 30.77
CA THR A 14 -30.34 -30.61 30.12
C THR A 14 -30.96 -30.93 28.76
N PHE A 15 -30.41 -30.35 27.67
CA PHE A 15 -30.62 -30.86 26.32
C PHE A 15 -29.30 -31.46 25.85
N ILE A 16 -29.11 -32.74 26.17
CA ILE A 16 -28.17 -33.58 25.43
C ILE A 16 -29.00 -34.34 24.41
N LEU A 17 -28.42 -34.47 23.21
CA LEU A 17 -28.74 -35.37 22.11
C LEU A 17 -29.56 -34.76 20.97
N GLY A 18 -28.94 -34.82 19.79
CA GLY A 18 -29.67 -34.92 18.53
C GLY A 18 -29.36 -33.81 17.54
N ALA A 19 -28.16 -33.82 16.98
CA ALA A 19 -27.94 -33.96 15.53
C ALA A 19 -26.70 -33.19 15.08
N CYS A 20 -25.72 -33.92 14.53
CA CYS A 20 -25.04 -33.46 13.34
C CYS A 20 -26.11 -33.32 12.24
N SER A 21 -26.90 -32.25 12.27
CA SER A 21 -27.70 -31.88 11.12
C SER A 21 -26.70 -31.43 10.07
N PRO A 22 -26.58 -32.11 8.90
CA PRO A 22 -25.94 -31.45 7.77
C PRO A 22 -26.70 -30.12 7.60
N LYS A 23 -25.97 -28.99 7.49
CA LYS A 23 -26.61 -27.73 7.14
C LYS A 23 -27.49 -28.02 5.92
N ILE A 24 -28.81 -28.01 6.08
CA ILE A 24 -29.77 -28.06 4.97
C ILE A 24 -29.75 -26.65 4.39
N THR A 25 -28.60 -26.27 3.82
CA THR A 25 -28.48 -25.16 2.90
C THR A 25 -29.18 -25.64 1.65
N SER A 26 -30.33 -25.05 1.30
CA SER A 26 -30.93 -25.33 0.00
C SER A 26 -29.90 -25.00 -1.08
N PRO A 27 -29.80 -25.80 -2.16
CA PRO A 27 -28.87 -25.51 -3.26
C PRO A 27 -29.00 -24.08 -3.79
N ASN A 28 -30.22 -23.52 -3.72
CA ASN A 28 -30.54 -22.14 -4.07
C ASN A 28 -29.90 -21.10 -3.13
N LEU A 29 -29.81 -21.36 -1.82
CA LEU A 29 -29.17 -20.44 -0.87
C LEU A 29 -27.66 -20.39 -1.08
N GLY A 30 -27.00 -21.54 -1.26
CA GLY A 30 -25.56 -21.59 -1.55
C GLY A 30 -25.20 -20.95 -2.89
N LYS A 31 -26.06 -21.08 -3.90
CA LYS A 31 -25.93 -20.39 -5.19
C LYS A 31 -26.07 -18.87 -5.05
N LEU A 32 -26.95 -18.40 -4.17
CA LEU A 32 -27.16 -16.98 -3.93
C LEU A 32 -25.97 -16.36 -3.17
N GLU A 33 -25.46 -17.04 -2.13
CA GLU A 33 -24.25 -16.63 -1.40
C GLU A 33 -23.02 -16.57 -2.33
N ALA A 34 -22.87 -17.55 -3.23
CA ALA A 34 -21.78 -17.55 -4.20
C ALA A 34 -21.90 -16.39 -5.21
N ARG A 35 -23.12 -16.06 -5.67
CA ARG A 35 -23.37 -14.89 -6.52
C ARG A 35 -23.08 -13.57 -5.80
N GLU A 36 -23.43 -13.46 -4.53
CA GLU A 36 -23.09 -12.30 -3.70
C GLU A 36 -21.56 -12.15 -3.58
N ALA A 37 -20.85 -13.24 -3.29
CA ALA A 37 -19.39 -13.24 -3.22
C ALA A 37 -18.74 -12.81 -4.55
N VAL A 38 -19.27 -13.28 -5.69
CA VAL A 38 -18.83 -12.84 -7.03
C VAL A 38 -19.06 -11.35 -7.23
N LEU A 39 -20.21 -10.81 -6.82
CA LEU A 39 -20.51 -9.38 -6.94
C LEU A 39 -19.55 -8.53 -6.08
N VAL A 40 -19.27 -8.97 -4.86
CA VAL A 40 -18.31 -8.31 -3.95
C VAL A 40 -16.91 -8.31 -4.55
N LEU A 41 -16.43 -9.46 -5.03
CA LEU A 41 -15.10 -9.57 -5.64
C LEU A 41 -14.98 -8.76 -6.93
N ASN A 42 -16.00 -8.73 -7.79
CA ASN A 42 -16.02 -7.87 -8.97
C ASN A 42 -15.97 -6.37 -8.60
N THR A 43 -16.69 -5.98 -7.54
CA THR A 43 -16.63 -4.60 -7.03
C THR A 43 -15.24 -4.27 -6.50
N GLN A 44 -14.59 -5.20 -5.79
CA GLN A 44 -13.22 -5.04 -5.32
C GLN A 44 -12.23 -4.94 -6.49
N LEU A 45 -12.37 -5.80 -7.50
CA LEU A 45 -11.56 -5.79 -8.71
C LEU A 45 -11.63 -4.43 -9.43
N ASN A 46 -12.83 -3.88 -9.58
CA ASN A 46 -13.02 -2.55 -10.16
C ASN A 46 -12.36 -1.45 -9.33
N LYS A 47 -12.48 -1.50 -8.00
CA LYS A 47 -11.80 -0.55 -7.10
C LYS A 47 -10.27 -0.64 -7.23
N LEU A 48 -9.71 -1.85 -7.30
CA LEU A 48 -8.27 -2.06 -7.47
C LEU A 48 -7.78 -1.56 -8.83
N ASN A 49 -8.51 -1.83 -9.92
CA ASN A 49 -8.18 -1.32 -11.25
C ASN A 49 -8.20 0.22 -11.28
N LEU A 50 -9.20 0.85 -10.66
CA LEU A 50 -9.26 2.31 -10.56
C LEU A 50 -8.11 2.87 -9.72
N ALA A 51 -7.74 2.23 -8.61
CA ALA A 51 -6.62 2.65 -7.78
C ALA A 51 -5.29 2.53 -8.52
N LEU A 52 -5.08 1.43 -9.24
CA LEU A 52 -3.90 1.21 -10.09
C LEU A 52 -3.78 2.32 -11.14
N GLU A 53 -4.85 2.63 -11.86
CA GLU A 53 -4.82 3.65 -12.91
C GLU A 53 -4.56 5.05 -12.35
N ARG A 54 -5.16 5.38 -11.21
CA ARG A 54 -4.90 6.65 -10.51
C ARG A 54 -3.43 6.77 -10.09
N GLU A 55 -2.85 5.71 -9.53
CA GLU A 55 -1.45 5.71 -9.12
C GLU A 55 -0.53 5.86 -10.34
N LYS A 56 -0.78 5.13 -11.44
CA LYS A 56 -0.04 5.29 -12.70
C LYS A 56 -0.11 6.70 -13.29
N LEU A 57 -1.30 7.33 -13.26
CA LEU A 57 -1.45 8.72 -13.70
C LEU A 57 -0.61 9.68 -12.86
N SER A 58 -0.54 9.46 -11.55
CA SER A 58 0.30 10.28 -10.65
C SER A 58 1.80 10.00 -10.82
N LEU A 59 2.18 8.80 -11.27
CA LEU A 59 3.57 8.38 -11.43
C LEU A 59 4.32 9.25 -12.45
N GLY A 60 3.71 9.54 -13.60
CA GLY A 60 4.37 10.34 -14.64
C GLY A 60 4.70 11.77 -14.20
N ALA A 61 3.87 12.38 -13.35
CA ALA A 61 4.17 13.68 -12.75
C ALA A 61 5.34 13.57 -11.75
N LEU A 62 5.30 12.53 -10.91
CA LEU A 62 6.32 12.27 -9.89
C LEU A 62 7.69 11.96 -10.50
N GLU A 63 7.76 11.18 -11.58
CA GLU A 63 9.01 10.89 -12.32
C GLU A 63 9.67 12.18 -12.83
N ASN A 64 8.87 13.10 -13.38
CA ASN A 64 9.37 14.39 -13.84
C ASN A 64 9.89 15.26 -12.68
N GLU A 65 9.21 15.26 -11.54
CA GLU A 65 9.68 15.97 -10.34
C GLU A 65 10.97 15.37 -9.78
N VAL A 66 11.07 14.05 -9.73
CA VAL A 66 12.27 13.32 -9.34
C VAL A 66 13.44 13.69 -10.25
N LYS A 67 13.25 13.65 -11.57
CA LYS A 67 14.28 14.03 -12.54
C LYS A 67 14.77 15.46 -12.28
N LYS A 68 13.85 16.43 -12.18
CA LYS A 68 14.19 17.84 -11.92
C LYS A 68 14.94 18.02 -10.59
N ALA A 69 14.53 17.30 -9.55
CA ALA A 69 15.18 17.37 -8.25
C ALA A 69 16.58 16.75 -8.28
N ASN A 70 16.76 15.61 -8.96
CA ASN A 70 18.06 14.97 -9.14
C ASN A 70 19.00 15.86 -9.97
N ASP A 71 18.53 16.45 -11.06
CA ASP A 71 19.30 17.38 -11.90
C ASP A 71 19.79 18.59 -11.06
N LYS A 72 18.90 19.17 -10.25
CA LYS A 72 19.24 20.29 -9.38
C LYS A 72 20.19 19.91 -8.25
N ALA A 73 20.00 18.73 -7.64
CA ALA A 73 20.92 18.21 -6.62
C ALA A 73 22.32 17.99 -7.21
N SER A 74 22.41 17.44 -8.42
CA SER A 74 23.67 17.25 -9.15
C SER A 74 24.36 18.59 -9.43
N GLN A 75 23.62 19.58 -9.95
CA GLN A 75 24.17 20.88 -10.26
C GLN A 75 24.67 21.62 -9.00
N SER A 76 23.86 21.65 -7.94
CA SER A 76 24.26 22.30 -6.67
C SER A 76 25.44 21.59 -6.00
N ALA A 77 25.56 20.26 -6.12
CA ALA A 77 26.72 19.51 -5.65
C ALA A 77 27.99 19.88 -6.45
N SER A 78 27.88 20.01 -7.77
CA SER A 78 28.98 20.44 -8.64
C SER A 78 29.45 21.87 -8.30
N ASP A 79 28.52 22.80 -8.12
CA ASP A 79 28.82 24.18 -7.71
C ASP A 79 29.53 24.22 -6.35
N SER A 80 29.03 23.44 -5.39
CA SER A 80 29.63 23.31 -4.06
C SER A 80 31.06 22.76 -4.16
N LYS A 81 31.28 21.73 -4.99
CA LYS A 81 32.60 21.15 -5.20
C LYS A 81 33.55 22.15 -5.85
N SER A 82 33.10 22.88 -6.87
CA SER A 82 33.89 23.91 -7.54
C SER A 82 34.32 25.02 -6.58
N LEU A 83 33.41 25.54 -5.75
CA LEU A 83 33.73 26.55 -4.75
C LEU A 83 34.64 26.00 -3.65
N SER A 84 34.45 24.75 -3.24
CA SER A 84 35.34 24.08 -2.28
C SER A 84 36.77 23.96 -2.81
N ASN A 85 36.95 23.59 -4.08
CA ASN A 85 38.26 23.50 -4.70
C ASN A 85 38.94 24.88 -4.74
N LYS A 86 38.21 25.91 -5.19
CA LYS A 86 38.74 27.28 -5.21
C LYS A 86 39.15 27.77 -3.83
N LEU A 87 38.38 27.42 -2.78
CA LEU A 87 38.71 27.77 -1.40
C LEU A 87 39.97 27.03 -0.92
N SER A 88 40.15 25.78 -1.33
CA SER A 88 41.37 25.02 -1.05
C SER A 88 42.61 25.66 -1.67
N ASP A 89 42.46 26.22 -2.88
CA ASP A 89 43.54 26.93 -3.58
C ASP A 89 43.80 28.33 -3.00
N ASN A 90 42.83 28.93 -2.30
CA ASN A 90 42.90 30.27 -1.73
C ASN A 90 42.52 30.25 -0.24
N PRO A 91 43.30 29.57 0.60
CA PRO A 91 42.99 29.46 2.02
C PRO A 91 43.02 30.85 2.68
N GLY A 92 41.98 31.18 3.44
CA GLY A 92 41.84 32.47 4.13
C GLY A 92 40.97 33.51 3.42
N ASP A 93 40.51 33.27 2.19
CA ASP A 93 39.50 34.12 1.54
C ASP A 93 38.14 33.92 2.23
N LEU A 94 37.79 34.86 3.12
CA LEU A 94 36.52 34.85 3.88
C LEU A 94 35.29 34.97 2.99
N GLY A 95 35.38 35.70 1.87
CA GLY A 95 34.28 35.88 0.92
C GLY A 95 33.99 34.59 0.17
N LEU A 96 35.04 33.91 -0.29
CA LEU A 96 34.96 32.61 -0.93
C LEU A 96 34.49 31.52 0.06
N SER A 97 34.97 31.57 1.30
CA SER A 97 34.54 30.66 2.37
C SER A 97 33.03 30.76 2.61
N SER A 98 32.49 31.97 2.76
CA SER A 98 31.04 32.17 2.93
C SER A 98 30.23 31.67 1.72
N ARG A 99 30.73 31.86 0.50
CA ARG A 99 30.07 31.36 -0.72
C ARG A 99 30.10 29.84 -0.79
N ALA A 100 31.22 29.21 -0.48
CA ALA A 100 31.37 27.76 -0.42
C ALA A 100 30.42 27.14 0.61
N GLU A 101 30.33 27.74 1.81
CA GLU A 101 29.40 27.29 2.85
C GLU A 101 27.93 27.38 2.40
N LYS A 102 27.54 28.50 1.77
CA LYS A 102 26.17 28.67 1.22
C LYS A 102 25.87 27.65 0.13
N ALA A 103 26.84 27.37 -0.74
CA ALA A 103 26.71 26.36 -1.79
C ALA A 103 26.56 24.96 -1.20
N ALA A 104 27.37 24.59 -0.20
CA ALA A 104 27.27 23.32 0.50
C ALA A 104 25.90 23.15 1.19
N LYS A 105 25.40 24.19 1.87
CA LYS A 105 24.05 24.21 2.47
C LYS A 105 22.96 24.04 1.42
N ARG A 106 23.10 24.65 0.24
CA ARG A 106 22.16 24.48 -0.88
C ARG A 106 22.20 23.04 -1.42
N ALA A 107 23.39 22.51 -1.69
CA ALA A 107 23.59 21.15 -2.18
C ALA A 107 22.97 20.12 -1.23
N SER A 108 23.20 20.27 0.09
CA SER A 108 22.60 19.41 1.10
C SER A 108 21.07 19.43 1.05
N ARG A 109 20.44 20.61 0.97
CA ARG A 109 18.97 20.72 0.89
C ARG A 109 18.39 20.16 -0.40
N ASP A 110 19.02 20.44 -1.54
CA ASP A 110 18.55 19.93 -2.83
C ASP A 110 18.71 18.40 -2.90
N ALA A 111 19.80 17.84 -2.36
CA ALA A 111 20.00 16.39 -2.22
C ALA A 111 18.95 15.74 -1.29
N GLN A 112 18.63 16.36 -0.15
CA GLN A 112 17.57 15.87 0.74
C GLN A 112 16.20 15.87 0.05
N LYS A 113 15.89 16.91 -0.72
CA LYS A 113 14.64 16.99 -1.50
C LYS A 113 14.59 15.89 -2.56
N ALA A 114 15.68 15.70 -3.30
CA ALA A 114 15.81 14.62 -4.28
C ALA A 114 15.61 13.24 -3.63
N GLY A 115 16.24 12.99 -2.47
CA GLY A 115 16.06 11.75 -1.70
C GLY A 115 14.60 11.48 -1.36
N LYS A 116 13.88 12.46 -0.79
CA LYS A 116 12.45 12.31 -0.46
C LYS A 116 11.56 12.01 -1.67
N LEU A 117 11.86 12.62 -2.82
CA LEU A 117 11.12 12.38 -4.05
C LEU A 117 11.41 10.99 -4.62
N ASN A 118 12.68 10.55 -4.60
CA ASN A 118 13.06 9.19 -4.98
C ASN A 118 12.37 8.15 -4.07
N ASP A 119 12.32 8.38 -2.76
CA ASP A 119 11.59 7.51 -1.82
C ASP A 119 10.10 7.44 -2.15
N SER A 120 9.51 8.59 -2.52
CA SER A 120 8.09 8.65 -2.90
C SER A 120 7.83 7.89 -4.20
N LEU A 121 8.73 8.02 -5.19
CA LEU A 121 8.67 7.26 -6.44
C LEU A 121 8.79 5.75 -6.18
N GLY A 122 9.73 5.34 -5.32
CA GLY A 122 9.88 3.95 -4.91
C GLY A 122 8.64 3.40 -4.21
N LYS A 123 7.98 4.19 -3.35
CA LYS A 123 6.70 3.81 -2.72
C LYS A 123 5.57 3.69 -3.73
N SER A 124 5.49 4.60 -4.70
CA SER A 124 4.48 4.57 -5.77
C SER A 124 4.62 3.31 -6.63
N ASN A 125 5.84 2.99 -7.07
CA ASN A 125 6.13 1.75 -7.81
C ASN A 125 5.74 0.49 -7.01
N LYS A 126 6.06 0.44 -5.71
CA LYS A 126 5.65 -0.69 -4.85
C LYS A 126 4.13 -0.82 -4.72
N LYS A 127 3.38 0.28 -4.69
CA LYS A 127 1.92 0.23 -4.68
C LYS A 127 1.37 -0.30 -6.00
N ILE A 128 1.94 0.10 -7.13
CA ILE A 128 1.58 -0.42 -8.45
C ILE A 128 1.76 -1.94 -8.48
N GLU A 129 2.92 -2.44 -8.04
CA GLU A 129 3.18 -3.88 -7.94
C GLU A 129 2.18 -4.58 -7.01
N GLN A 130 1.86 -3.98 -5.87
CA GLN A 130 0.88 -4.54 -4.93
C GLN A 130 -0.52 -4.61 -5.55
N TYR A 131 -0.98 -3.54 -6.22
CA TYR A 131 -2.27 -3.54 -6.90
C TYR A 131 -2.33 -4.59 -8.01
N GLN A 132 -1.26 -4.79 -8.77
CA GLN A 132 -1.19 -5.84 -9.79
C GLN A 132 -1.36 -7.24 -9.16
N LYS A 133 -0.65 -7.52 -8.06
CA LYS A 133 -0.78 -8.79 -7.32
C LYS A 133 -2.18 -8.99 -6.75
N ASP A 134 -2.76 -7.95 -6.15
CA ASP A 134 -4.10 -8.02 -5.57
C ASP A 134 -5.18 -8.23 -6.64
N ILE A 135 -5.01 -7.62 -7.82
CA ILE A 135 -5.87 -7.84 -9.00
C ILE A 135 -5.78 -9.29 -9.47
N GLU A 136 -4.57 -9.83 -9.61
CA GLU A 136 -4.35 -11.22 -10.02
C GLU A 136 -4.99 -12.21 -9.03
N SER A 137 -4.72 -12.03 -7.73
CA SER A 137 -5.33 -12.86 -6.67
C SER A 137 -6.86 -12.76 -6.66
N THR A 138 -7.42 -11.57 -6.91
CA THR A 138 -8.88 -11.38 -6.97
C THR A 138 -9.48 -12.08 -8.20
N LYS A 139 -8.80 -12.03 -9.35
CA LYS A 139 -9.21 -12.75 -10.57
C LYS A 139 -9.18 -14.26 -10.39
N GLU A 140 -8.17 -14.79 -9.70
CA GLU A 140 -8.09 -16.22 -9.38
C GLU A 140 -9.25 -16.68 -8.49
N LYS A 141 -9.56 -15.91 -7.44
CA LYS A 141 -10.71 -16.19 -6.55
C LYS A 141 -12.04 -16.14 -7.29
N LEU A 142 -12.21 -15.15 -8.19
CA LEU A 142 -13.40 -15.07 -9.05
C LEU A 142 -13.55 -16.32 -9.91
N LYS A 143 -12.47 -16.74 -10.58
CA LYS A 143 -12.46 -17.96 -11.41
C LYS A 143 -12.82 -19.22 -10.60
N GLU A 144 -12.31 -19.34 -9.38
CA GLU A 144 -12.63 -20.48 -8.51
C GLU A 144 -14.11 -20.47 -8.08
N LEU A 145 -14.65 -19.30 -7.73
CA LEU A 145 -16.06 -19.12 -7.35
C LEU A 145 -17.01 -19.37 -8.52
N GLU A 146 -16.69 -18.87 -9.71
CA GLU A 146 -17.50 -19.08 -10.92
C GLU A 146 -17.53 -20.57 -11.29
N GLY A 147 -16.40 -21.28 -11.24
CA GLY A 147 -16.35 -22.73 -11.45
C GLY A 147 -17.18 -23.53 -10.43
N LYS A 148 -17.26 -23.06 -9.17
CA LYS A 148 -18.13 -23.67 -8.15
C LYS A 148 -19.61 -23.42 -8.43
N ILE A 149 -19.99 -22.27 -8.98
CA ILE A 149 -21.37 -21.94 -9.32
C ILE A 149 -21.88 -22.80 -10.50
N GLU A 150 -21.02 -23.08 -11.49
CA GLU A 150 -21.36 -23.93 -12.64
C GLU A 150 -21.49 -25.42 -12.28
N PHE A 151 -20.80 -25.89 -11.24
CA PHE A 151 -20.76 -27.31 -10.87
C PHE A 151 -21.86 -27.75 -9.87
N VAL A 152 -22.70 -26.84 -9.34
CA VAL A 152 -23.81 -27.24 -8.45
C VAL A 152 -24.92 -27.89 -9.30
N PRO A 153 -25.20 -29.20 -9.16
CA PRO A 153 -26.23 -29.87 -9.94
C PRO A 153 -27.60 -29.26 -9.63
N ASN A 154 -28.36 -28.93 -10.68
CA ASN A 154 -29.78 -28.65 -10.55
C ASN A 154 -30.48 -29.99 -10.25
N ASN A 155 -30.60 -30.35 -8.98
CA ASN A 155 -31.49 -31.43 -8.53
C ASN A 155 -32.91 -30.90 -8.36
#